data_AF-A0A2V2EY83-F1
#
_entry.id   AF-A0A2V2EY83-F1
#
_cell.length_a   1.000
_cell.length_b   1.000
_cell.length_c   1.000
_cell.angle_alpha   90.00
_cell.angle_beta   90.00
_cell.angle_gamma   90.00
#
_symmetry.space_group_name_H-M   'P 1'
#
loop_
_entity.id
_entity.type
_entity.pdbx_description
1 polymer ?
#
loop_
_entity_poly.entity_id
_entity_poly.type
_entity_poly.pdbx_seq_one_letter_code
_entity_poly.pdbx_strand_id
1 'polypeptide(L)'
;MEDWDEARERKAHSARCGHVKRRLFSGAPLTGKTLDFALELLSTSRERSSESQMLEEMAKKLVAHVPLTEYEQHILVDVLLVHSKIAGRL
;
A
#
# COMPACT_ATOMS: atom_id res chain seq x y z
N MET A 1 -9.33 -26.22 9.92
CA MET A 1 -8.09 -26.05 9.13
C MET A 1 -8.11 -24.70 8.45
N GLU A 2 -9.22 -24.34 7.77
CA GLU A 2 -9.46 -23.03 7.16
C GLU A 2 -9.21 -21.80 8.06
N ASP A 3 -9.64 -21.83 9.33
CA ASP A 3 -9.51 -20.68 10.25
C ASP A 3 -8.04 -20.30 10.55
N TRP A 4 -7.16 -21.31 10.62
CA TRP A 4 -5.72 -21.07 10.83
C TRP A 4 -5.03 -20.48 9.61
N ASP A 5 -5.45 -20.91 8.41
CA ASP A 5 -4.92 -20.37 7.15
C ASP A 5 -5.37 -18.93 6.94
N GLU A 6 -6.63 -18.61 7.24
CA GLU A 6 -7.14 -17.24 7.14
C GLU A 6 -6.43 -16.30 8.14
N ALA A 7 -6.24 -16.74 9.39
CA ALA A 7 -5.49 -15.97 10.38
C ALA A 7 -4.03 -15.74 9.96
N ARG A 8 -3.39 -16.75 9.35
CA ARG A 8 -2.03 -16.65 8.82
C ARG A 8 -1.94 -15.64 7.68
N GLU A 9 -2.87 -15.67 6.74
CA GLU A 9 -2.91 -14.73 5.63
C GLU A 9 -3.16 -13.29 6.08
N ARG A 10 -4.12 -13.07 7.00
CA ARG A 10 -4.34 -11.73 7.58
C ARG A 10 -3.10 -11.19 8.31
N LYS A 11 -2.36 -12.05 9.01
CA LYS A 11 -1.11 -11.69 9.67
C LYS A 11 -0.01 -11.34 8.66
N ALA A 12 0.15 -12.15 7.61
CA ALA A 12 1.10 -11.89 6.53
C ALA A 12 0.79 -10.59 5.79
N HIS A 13 -0.49 -10.34 5.52
CA HIS A 13 -0.99 -9.10 4.93
C HIS A 13 -0.66 -7.88 5.83
N SER A 14 -0.98 -7.95 7.12
CA SER A 14 -0.64 -6.90 8.09
C SER A 14 0.87 -6.61 8.15
N ALA A 15 1.71 -7.63 8.03
CA ALA A 15 3.16 -7.48 7.98
C ALA A 15 3.63 -6.74 6.71
N ARG A 16 3.04 -7.05 5.54
CA ARG A 16 3.29 -6.34 4.28
C ARG A 16 2.95 -4.85 4.40
N CYS A 17 1.78 -4.51 4.93
CA CYS A 17 1.39 -3.11 5.18
C CYS A 17 2.41 -2.39 6.08
N GLY A 18 2.82 -3.04 7.17
CA GLY A 18 3.82 -2.49 8.08
C GLY A 18 5.19 -2.28 7.43
N HIS A 19 5.58 -3.15 6.50
CA HIS A 19 6.87 -3.02 5.81
C HIS A 19 6.88 -1.82 4.85
N VAL A 20 5.81 -1.64 4.07
CA VAL A 20 5.65 -0.44 3.22
C VAL A 20 5.67 0.83 4.05
N LYS A 21 4.84 0.89 5.12
CA LYS A 21 4.79 2.03 6.03
C LYS A 21 6.19 2.41 6.55
N ARG A 22 6.96 1.44 7.07
CA ARG A 22 8.31 1.68 7.58
C ARG A 22 9.27 2.22 6.52
N ARG A 23 9.24 1.67 5.29
CA ARG A 23 10.11 2.16 4.21
C ARG A 23 9.82 3.60 3.85
N LEU A 24 8.54 3.94 3.66
CA LEU A 24 8.11 5.30 3.34
C LEU A 24 8.53 6.29 4.43
N PHE A 25 8.32 5.98 5.72
CA PHE A 25 8.76 6.84 6.82
C PHE A 25 10.28 6.99 6.94
N SER A 26 11.05 5.99 6.52
CA SER A 26 12.51 6.08 6.48
C SER A 26 13.05 6.86 5.26
N GLY A 27 12.18 7.37 4.38
CA GLY A 27 12.57 7.99 3.12
C GLY A 27 13.23 7.02 2.13
N ALA A 28 13.13 5.70 2.38
CA ALA A 28 13.74 4.69 1.55
C ALA A 28 12.81 4.31 0.39
N PRO A 29 13.33 4.15 -0.84
CA PRO A 29 12.50 3.78 -1.99
C PRO A 29 11.85 2.42 -1.77
N LEU A 30 10.61 2.25 -2.25
CA LEU A 30 9.98 0.93 -2.31
C LEU A 30 10.59 0.13 -3.47
N THR A 31 10.87 -1.14 -3.23
CA THR A 31 11.53 -2.03 -4.19
C THR A 31 10.99 -3.46 -4.06
N GLY A 32 11.06 -4.23 -5.15
CA GLY A 32 10.56 -5.60 -5.23
C GLY A 32 9.17 -5.75 -4.64
N LYS A 33 8.99 -6.74 -3.74
CA LYS A 33 7.68 -7.05 -3.13
C LYS A 33 6.99 -5.88 -2.41
N THR A 34 7.74 -4.90 -1.91
CA THR A 34 7.13 -3.71 -1.27
C THR A 34 6.59 -2.73 -2.28
N LEU A 35 7.24 -2.60 -3.43
CA LEU A 35 6.75 -1.80 -4.55
C LEU A 35 5.54 -2.50 -5.17
N ASP A 36 5.65 -3.79 -5.48
CA ASP A 36 4.57 -4.58 -6.09
C ASP A 36 3.28 -4.48 -5.26
N PHE A 37 3.38 -4.68 -3.94
CA PHE A 37 2.25 -4.58 -3.03
C PHE A 37 1.63 -3.18 -2.97
N ALA A 38 2.47 -2.13 -2.97
CA ALA A 38 1.97 -0.75 -2.97
C ALA A 38 1.25 -0.39 -4.28
N LEU A 39 1.77 -0.87 -5.42
CA LEU A 39 1.15 -0.67 -6.72
C LEU A 39 -0.17 -1.43 -6.86
N GLU A 40 -0.23 -2.67 -6.37
CA GLU A 40 -1.47 -3.44 -6.35
C GLU A 40 -2.55 -2.74 -5.52
N LEU A 41 -2.18 -2.25 -4.33
CA LEU A 41 -3.08 -1.46 -3.47
C LEU A 41 -3.59 -0.18 -4.14
N LEU A 42 -2.71 0.56 -4.80
CA LEU A 42 -3.10 1.77 -5.54
C LEU A 42 -4.02 1.43 -6.71
N SER A 43 -3.76 0.34 -7.44
CA SER A 43 -4.62 -0.13 -8.54
C SER A 43 -6.02 -0.50 -8.04
N THR A 44 -6.12 -1.30 -6.97
CA THR A 44 -7.41 -1.70 -6.39
C THR A 44 -8.18 -0.49 -5.85
N SER A 45 -7.48 0.49 -5.27
CA SER A 45 -8.10 1.72 -4.78
C SER A 45 -8.57 2.62 -5.92
N ARG A 46 -7.82 2.67 -7.04
CA ARG A 46 -8.14 3.45 -8.23
C ARG A 46 -9.46 3.02 -8.87
N GLU A 47 -9.73 1.72 -8.90
CA GLU A 47 -10.99 1.17 -9.43
C GLU A 47 -12.24 1.60 -8.63
N ARG A 48 -12.05 2.04 -7.38
CA ARG A 48 -13.14 2.38 -6.45
C ARG A 48 -13.17 3.86 -6.05
N SER A 49 -12.29 4.68 -6.62
CA SER A 49 -12.09 6.07 -6.22
C SER A 49 -12.46 7.04 -7.34
N SER A 50 -13.03 8.19 -6.97
CA SER A 50 -13.21 9.34 -7.87
C SER A 50 -11.88 10.03 -8.22
N GLU A 51 -10.86 9.86 -7.38
CA GLU A 51 -9.52 10.47 -7.51
C GLU A 51 -8.54 9.55 -8.25
N SER A 52 -9.00 8.90 -9.33
CA SER A 52 -8.22 7.90 -10.06
C SER A 52 -6.91 8.44 -10.65
N GLN A 53 -6.90 9.70 -11.07
CA GLN A 53 -5.71 10.36 -11.62
C GLN A 53 -4.62 10.58 -10.56
N MET A 54 -5.00 10.98 -9.34
CA MET A 54 -4.03 11.15 -8.24
C MET A 54 -3.35 9.82 -7.90
N LEU A 55 -4.13 8.74 -7.80
CA LEU A 55 -3.61 7.41 -7.48
C LEU A 55 -2.67 6.87 -8.58
N GLU A 56 -2.96 7.19 -9.84
CA GLU A 56 -2.09 6.89 -10.98
C GLU A 56 -0.75 7.64 -10.88
N GLU A 57 -0.77 8.93 -10.56
CA GLU A 57 0.45 9.73 -10.40
C GLU A 57 1.29 9.26 -9.22
N MET A 58 0.66 8.86 -8.11
CA MET A 58 1.35 8.23 -6.98
C MET A 58 2.05 6.93 -7.41
N ALA A 59 1.40 6.08 -8.19
CA ALA A 59 2.01 4.84 -8.71
C ALA A 59 3.24 5.13 -9.58
N LYS A 60 3.14 6.11 -10.50
CA LYS A 60 4.28 6.56 -11.32
C LYS A 60 5.44 7.07 -10.48
N LYS A 61 5.16 7.87 -9.45
CA LYS A 61 6.19 8.38 -8.52
C LYS A 61 6.92 7.25 -7.80
N LEU A 62 6.20 6.25 -7.30
CA LEU A 62 6.80 5.10 -6.62
C LEU A 62 7.74 4.31 -7.54
N VAL A 63 7.33 4.07 -8.79
CA VAL A 63 8.15 3.39 -9.81
C VAL A 63 9.40 4.21 -10.16
N ALA A 64 9.25 5.53 -10.31
CA ALA A 64 10.35 6.44 -10.62
C ALA A 64 11.23 6.80 -9.41
N HIS A 65 10.94 6.24 -8.22
CA HIS A 65 11.58 6.61 -6.96
C HIS A 65 11.53 8.10 -6.62
N VAL A 66 10.51 8.79 -7.13
CA VAL A 66 10.20 10.17 -6.79
C VAL A 66 9.49 10.17 -5.44
N PRO A 67 9.91 11.01 -4.47
CA PRO A 67 9.22 11.14 -3.20
C PRO A 67 7.75 11.50 -3.38
N LEU A 68 6.88 10.86 -2.60
CA LEU A 68 5.51 11.30 -2.45
C LEU A 68 5.48 12.63 -1.69
N THR A 69 4.53 13.49 -2.02
CA THR A 69 4.21 14.65 -1.19
C THR A 69 3.66 14.19 0.16
N GLU A 70 3.66 15.06 1.16
CA GLU A 70 3.10 14.75 2.49
C GLU A 70 1.64 14.26 2.41
N TYR A 71 0.83 14.91 1.56
CA TYR A 71 -0.55 14.51 1.33
C TYR A 71 -0.66 13.12 0.68
N GLU A 72 0.12 12.85 -0.37
CA GLU A 72 0.13 11.53 -1.03
C GLU A 72 0.63 10.43 -0.08
N GLN A 73 1.62 10.73 0.75
CA GLN A 73 2.10 9.80 1.76
C GLN A 73 1.02 9.53 2.82
N HIS A 74 0.30 10.56 3.27
CA HIS A 74 -0.86 10.40 4.16
C HIS A 74 -1.94 9.50 3.55
N ILE A 75 -2.32 9.73 2.29
CA ILE A 75 -3.29 8.90 1.58
C ILE A 75 -2.81 7.45 1.53
N LEU A 76 -1.57 7.19 1.10
CA LEU A 76 -1.08 5.83 1.00
C LEU A 76 -1.00 5.14 2.37
N VAL A 77 -0.49 5.84 3.39
CA VAL A 77 -0.08 5.22 4.65
C VAL A 77 -1.17 5.19 5.70
N ASP A 78 -1.89 6.29 5.87
CA ASP A 78 -2.86 6.44 6.95
C ASP A 78 -4.29 6.18 6.48
N VAL A 79 -4.54 6.18 5.17
CA VAL A 79 -5.83 5.81 4.59
C VAL A 79 -5.75 4.42 3.97
N LEU A 80 -5.07 4.24 2.84
CA LEU A 80 -5.15 3.01 2.04
C LEU A 80 -4.57 1.80 2.78
N LEU A 81 -3.36 1.91 3.33
CA LEU A 81 -2.74 0.81 4.10
C LEU A 81 -3.54 0.45 5.35
N VAL A 82 -4.21 1.41 5.99
CA VAL A 82 -5.04 1.15 7.17
C VAL A 82 -6.29 0.36 6.77
N HIS A 83 -7.01 0.80 5.74
CA HIS A 83 -8.20 0.09 5.25
C HIS A 83 -7.86 -1.33 4.80
N SER A 84 -6.78 -1.49 4.03
CA SER A 84 -6.33 -2.79 3.56
C SER A 84 -5.89 -3.71 4.72
N LYS A 85 -5.22 -3.16 5.75
CA LYS A 85 -4.87 -3.92 6.95
C LYS A 85 -6.09 -4.41 7.72
N ILE A 86 -7.13 -3.58 7.86
CA ILE A 86 -8.39 -3.95 8.54
C ILE A 86 -9.14 -5.02 7.74
N ALA A 87 -9.19 -4.88 6.42
CA ALA A 87 -9.80 -5.87 5.53
C ALA A 87 -9.02 -7.21 5.52
N GLY A 88 -7.72 -7.16 5.81
CA GLY A 88 -6.83 -8.33 5.76
C GLY A 88 -6.49 -8.79 4.33
N ARG A 89 -6.83 -7.98 3.33
CA ARG A 89 -6.65 -8.20 1.90
C ARG A 89 -6.67 -6.86 1.14
N LEU A 90 -6.39 -6.92 -0.17
CA LEU A 90 -6.53 -5.80 -1.09
C LEU A 90 -7.98 -5.62 -1.54
#